data_AF-A0A535YGB8-F1
#
_entry.id   AF-A0A535YGB8-F1
#
_cell.length_a   1.000
_cell.length_b   1.000
_cell.length_c   1.000
_cell.angle_alpha   90.00
_cell.angle_beta   90.00
_cell.angle_gamma   90.00
#
_symmetry.space_group_name_H-M   'P 1'
#
loop_
_entity.id
_entity.type
_entity.pdbx_description
1 polymer ?
#
loop_
_entity_poly.entity_id
_entity_poly.type
_entity_poly.pdbx_seq_one_letter_code
_entity_poly.pdbx_strand_id
1 'polypeptide(L)'
;MVPYVTAVVAAVFTIAVGMRYARSRRIALLAWAIGLAMFTVAALAGALAQSGGATESEYRLFYLFGGILNVAWLALGTVIIVSPRFTMTALVLVILLTLVSVGAVFMTPVNLQVALNTGRGFPDGSLPRILAAIGSGVGSLVLIGGALWSAWQFASKRHNGRRALSNVIIALGVIIVAVGGTVTFTGANGILEYTNLAGLAVMFAGFLLA
;
A
#
# COMPACT_ATOMS: atom_id res chain seq x y z
N MET A 1 -20.27 -0.08 0.46
CA MET A 1 -20.15 1.40 0.56
C MET A 1 -18.75 1.87 0.94
N VAL A 2 -18.16 1.29 2.00
CA VAL A 2 -16.82 1.67 2.47
C VAL A 2 -15.73 1.61 1.38
N PRO A 3 -15.64 0.57 0.53
CA PRO A 3 -14.60 0.52 -0.50
C PRO A 3 -14.67 1.64 -1.54
N TYR A 4 -15.88 2.12 -1.89
CA TYR A 4 -16.04 3.27 -2.79
C TYR A 4 -15.48 4.55 -2.16
N VAL A 5 -15.78 4.78 -0.88
CA VAL A 5 -15.23 5.93 -0.15
C VAL A 5 -13.71 5.82 -0.08
N THR A 6 -13.18 4.63 0.23
CA THR A 6 -11.74 4.36 0.26
C THR A 6 -11.09 4.63 -1.10
N ALA A 7 -11.73 4.21 -2.20
CA ALA A 7 -11.24 4.48 -3.55
C ALA A 7 -11.20 5.97 -3.87
N VAL A 8 -12.24 6.73 -3.50
CA VAL A 8 -12.28 8.19 -3.70
C VAL A 8 -11.19 8.88 -2.88
N VAL A 9 -11.04 8.53 -1.59
CA VAL A 9 -9.99 9.09 -0.74
C VAL A 9 -8.60 8.74 -1.29
N ALA A 10 -8.40 7.51 -1.77
CA ALA A 10 -7.14 7.06 -2.37
C ALA A 10 -6.84 7.82 -3.66
N ALA A 11 -7.84 8.04 -4.51
CA ALA A 11 -7.70 8.80 -5.75
C ALA A 11 -7.30 10.25 -5.45
N VAL A 12 -7.99 10.90 -4.51
CA VAL A 12 -7.66 12.27 -4.08
C VAL A 12 -6.25 12.34 -3.50
N PHE A 13 -5.87 11.39 -2.66
CA PHE A 13 -4.52 11.34 -2.09
C PHE A 13 -3.47 11.12 -3.19
N THR A 14 -3.71 10.19 -4.12
CA THR A 14 -2.86 9.95 -5.30
C THR A 14 -2.66 11.22 -6.10
N ILE A 15 -3.73 11.95 -6.41
CA ILE A 15 -3.70 13.20 -7.17
C ILE A 15 -2.92 14.27 -6.39
N ALA A 16 -3.14 14.41 -5.09
CA ALA A 16 -2.42 15.36 -4.25
C ALA A 16 -0.90 15.12 -4.26
N VAL A 17 -0.47 13.86 -4.13
CA VAL A 17 0.93 13.47 -4.24
C VAL A 17 1.47 13.69 -5.64
N GLY A 18 0.71 13.32 -6.67
CA GLY A 18 1.07 13.51 -8.09
C GLY A 18 1.25 14.99 -8.46
N MET A 19 0.39 15.88 -7.98
CA MET A 19 0.53 17.33 -8.16
C MET A 19 1.79 17.86 -7.46
N ARG A 20 2.09 17.38 -6.25
CA ARG A 20 3.32 17.75 -5.54
C ARG A 20 4.56 17.27 -6.29
N TYR A 21 4.51 16.06 -6.86
CA TYR A 21 5.55 15.54 -7.74
C TYR A 21 5.73 16.41 -9.00
N ALA A 22 4.65 16.81 -9.68
CA ALA A 22 4.73 17.62 -10.88
C ALA A 22 5.46 18.96 -10.63
N ARG A 23 5.25 19.56 -9.46
CA ARG A 23 5.88 20.82 -9.03
C ARG A 23 7.34 20.64 -8.57
N SER A 24 7.64 19.61 -7.79
CA SER A 24 8.97 19.45 -7.17
C SER A 24 9.90 18.48 -7.90
N ARG A 25 9.38 17.66 -8.83
CA ARG A 25 10.04 16.58 -9.58
C ARG A 25 10.85 15.60 -8.72
N ARG A 26 10.44 15.41 -7.45
CA ARG A 26 11.13 14.51 -6.52
C ARG A 26 10.70 13.07 -6.78
N ILE A 27 11.63 12.22 -7.21
CA ILE A 27 11.37 10.82 -7.62
C ILE A 27 10.66 10.01 -6.51
N ALA A 28 10.97 10.28 -5.24
CA ALA A 28 10.29 9.64 -4.11
C ALA A 28 8.76 9.85 -4.13
N LEU A 29 8.28 11.04 -4.53
CA LEU A 29 6.86 11.33 -4.64
C LEU A 29 6.22 10.61 -5.84
N LEU A 30 6.97 10.35 -6.91
CA LEU A 30 6.49 9.55 -8.03
C LEU A 30 6.27 8.10 -7.58
N ALA A 31 7.23 7.50 -6.87
CA ALA A 31 7.08 6.16 -6.31
C ALA A 31 5.87 6.07 -5.36
N TRP A 32 5.67 7.09 -4.52
CA TRP A 32 4.47 7.19 -3.67
C TRP A 32 3.18 7.31 -4.48
N ALA A 33 3.15 8.15 -5.51
CA ALA A 33 1.97 8.30 -6.37
C ALA A 33 1.62 6.99 -7.09
N ILE A 34 2.63 6.23 -7.55
CA ILE A 34 2.42 4.91 -8.17
C ILE A 34 1.80 3.95 -7.15
N GLY A 35 2.35 3.86 -5.93
CA GLY A 35 1.80 3.00 -4.89
C GLY A 35 0.37 3.37 -4.47
N LEU A 36 0.05 4.66 -4.36
CA LEU A 36 -1.31 5.14 -4.06
C LEU A 36 -2.28 4.92 -5.24
N ALA A 37 -1.80 5.05 -6.48
CA ALA A 37 -2.60 4.74 -7.66
C ALA A 37 -2.98 3.24 -7.68
N MET A 38 -2.02 2.36 -7.39
CA MET A 38 -2.27 0.93 -7.22
C MET A 38 -3.28 0.66 -6.11
N PHE A 39 -3.15 1.33 -4.96
CA PHE A 39 -4.13 1.25 -3.87
C PHE A 39 -5.53 1.68 -4.34
N THR A 40 -5.63 2.75 -5.13
CA THR A 40 -6.90 3.24 -5.70
C THR A 40 -7.54 2.19 -6.60
N VAL A 41 -6.76 1.58 -7.50
CA VAL A 41 -7.25 0.50 -8.38
C VAL A 41 -7.70 -0.71 -7.56
N ALA A 42 -6.95 -1.10 -6.53
CA ALA A 42 -7.34 -2.19 -5.64
C ALA A 42 -8.65 -1.88 -4.89
N ALA A 43 -8.81 -0.68 -4.35
CA ALA A 43 -10.03 -0.25 -3.67
C ALA A 43 -11.24 -0.23 -4.62
N LEU A 44 -11.06 0.21 -5.87
CA LEU A 44 -12.09 0.16 -6.90
C LEU A 44 -12.45 -1.28 -7.27
N ALA A 45 -11.47 -2.16 -7.46
CA ALA A 45 -11.72 -3.58 -7.73
C ALA A 45 -12.53 -4.23 -6.60
N GLY A 46 -12.19 -3.94 -5.34
CA GLY A 46 -12.96 -4.41 -4.18
C GLY A 46 -14.38 -3.83 -4.14
N ALA A 47 -14.57 -2.57 -4.53
CA ALA A 47 -15.88 -1.94 -4.61
C ALA A 47 -16.77 -2.56 -5.70
N LEU A 48 -16.21 -2.78 -6.89
CA LEU A 48 -16.91 -3.41 -8.01
C LEU A 48 -17.31 -4.85 -7.66
N ALA A 49 -16.42 -5.61 -7.04
CA ALA A 49 -16.66 -6.98 -6.59
C ALA A 49 -17.84 -7.09 -5.60
N GLN A 50 -18.09 -6.06 -4.77
CA GLN A 50 -19.27 -6.02 -3.88
C GLN A 50 -20.58 -5.72 -4.63
N SER A 51 -20.53 -4.99 -5.74
CA SER A 51 -21.72 -4.48 -6.44
C SER A 51 -22.19 -5.33 -7.62
N GLY A 52 -21.27 -5.94 -8.36
CA GLY A 52 -21.54 -6.61 -9.64
C GLY A 52 -21.39 -8.13 -9.63
N GLY A 53 -21.07 -8.71 -8.47
CA GLY A 53 -20.59 -10.08 -8.35
C GLY A 53 -19.09 -10.13 -8.63
N ALA A 54 -18.31 -10.57 -7.63
CA ALA A 54 -16.86 -10.60 -7.74
C ALA A 54 -16.44 -11.46 -8.93
N THR A 55 -15.60 -10.90 -9.78
CA THR A 55 -14.97 -11.60 -10.89
C THR A 55 -13.54 -12.02 -10.51
N GLU A 56 -13.03 -13.02 -11.23
CA GLU A 56 -11.66 -13.47 -11.03
C GLU A 56 -10.64 -12.36 -11.33
N SER A 57 -10.90 -11.52 -12.34
CA SER A 57 -10.06 -10.38 -12.70
C SER A 57 -10.01 -9.33 -11.60
N GLU A 58 -11.14 -8.97 -11.00
CA GLU A 58 -11.20 -8.04 -9.86
C GLU A 58 -10.40 -8.56 -8.67
N TYR A 59 -10.55 -9.85 -8.34
CA TYR A 59 -9.76 -10.47 -7.26
C TYR A 59 -8.26 -10.44 -7.57
N ARG A 60 -7.85 -10.78 -8.80
CA ARG A 60 -6.44 -10.74 -9.23
C ARG A 60 -5.86 -9.32 -9.15
N LEU A 61 -6.60 -8.31 -9.60
CA LEU A 61 -6.18 -6.90 -9.54
C LEU A 61 -6.10 -6.39 -8.09
N PHE A 62 -7.12 -6.70 -7.28
CA PHE A 62 -7.12 -6.39 -5.85
C PHE A 62 -5.90 -7.00 -5.15
N TYR A 63 -5.62 -8.28 -5.42
CA TYR A 63 -4.53 -8.99 -4.78
C TYR A 63 -3.16 -8.48 -5.24
N LEU A 64 -2.97 -8.31 -6.55
CA LEU A 64 -1.73 -7.80 -7.14
C LEU A 64 -1.40 -6.39 -6.65
N PHE A 65 -2.35 -5.46 -6.78
CA PHE A 65 -2.10 -4.07 -6.45
C PHE A 65 -2.23 -3.79 -4.96
N GLY A 66 -3.20 -4.39 -4.28
CA GLY A 66 -3.48 -4.15 -2.87
C GLY A 66 -2.62 -4.98 -1.91
N GLY A 67 -2.34 -6.23 -2.28
CA GLY A 67 -1.65 -7.19 -1.41
C GLY A 67 -0.14 -7.34 -1.68
N ILE A 68 0.33 -6.99 -2.88
CA ILE A 68 1.73 -7.21 -3.26
C ILE A 68 2.47 -5.90 -3.54
N LEU A 69 1.97 -5.08 -4.48
CA LEU A 69 2.78 -4.03 -5.11
C LEU A 69 2.67 -2.64 -4.46
N ASN A 70 1.49 -2.20 -4.04
CA ASN A 70 1.29 -0.84 -3.52
C ASN A 70 2.29 -0.49 -2.39
N VAL A 71 2.41 -1.34 -1.37
CA VAL A 71 3.26 -1.13 -0.20
C VAL A 71 4.74 -1.14 -0.60
N ALA A 72 5.12 -2.02 -1.54
CA ALA A 72 6.49 -2.09 -2.04
C ALA A 72 6.90 -0.79 -2.78
N TRP A 73 6.00 -0.23 -3.60
CA TRP A 73 6.24 1.05 -4.28
C TRP A 73 6.26 2.24 -3.32
N LEU A 74 5.41 2.25 -2.30
CA LEU A 74 5.45 3.25 -1.23
C LEU A 74 6.79 3.16 -0.46
N ALA A 75 7.22 1.95 -0.12
CA ALA A 75 8.48 1.67 0.56
C ALA A 75 9.68 2.16 -0.26
N LEU A 76 9.68 1.95 -1.58
CA LEU A 76 10.71 2.47 -2.48
C LEU A 76 10.87 3.99 -2.33
N GLY A 77 9.77 4.74 -2.32
CA GLY A 77 9.83 6.18 -2.13
C GLY A 77 10.43 6.59 -0.79
N THR A 78 10.17 5.82 0.27
CA THR A 78 10.79 6.02 1.59
C THR A 78 12.29 5.71 1.57
N VAL A 79 12.72 4.64 0.90
CA VAL A 79 14.15 4.31 0.72
C VAL A 79 14.88 5.44 -0.01
N ILE A 80 14.29 6.00 -1.07
CA ILE A 80 14.86 7.12 -1.82
C ILE A 80 15.14 8.33 -0.91
N ILE A 81 14.25 8.59 0.06
CA ILE A 81 14.39 9.71 1.00
C ILE A 81 15.41 9.40 2.10
N VAL A 82 15.30 8.23 2.72
CA VAL A 82 16.04 7.89 3.96
C VAL A 82 17.43 7.34 3.66
N SER A 83 17.60 6.63 2.55
CA SER A 83 18.86 5.98 2.18
C SER A 83 19.10 6.04 0.67
N PRO A 84 19.46 7.22 0.13
CA PRO A 84 19.65 7.42 -1.31
C PRO A 84 20.62 6.43 -1.96
N ARG A 85 21.63 5.97 -1.22
CA ARG A 85 22.62 4.96 -1.65
C ARG A 85 22.01 3.62 -2.11
N PHE A 86 20.83 3.27 -1.60
CA PHE A 86 20.14 2.02 -1.94
C PHE A 86 19.03 2.20 -2.98
N THR A 87 18.85 3.40 -3.52
CA THR A 87 17.77 3.71 -4.47
C THR A 87 17.75 2.75 -5.66
N MET A 88 18.89 2.53 -6.32
CA MET A 88 18.95 1.69 -7.51
C MET A 88 18.67 0.22 -7.16
N THR A 89 19.24 -0.29 -6.07
CA THR A 89 18.97 -1.65 -5.62
C THR A 89 17.49 -1.85 -5.27
N ALA A 90 16.90 -0.92 -4.51
CA ALA A 90 15.49 -0.97 -4.16
C ALA A 90 14.58 -0.87 -5.39
N LEU A 91 14.91 -0.01 -6.35
CA LEU A 91 14.18 0.13 -7.60
C LEU A 91 14.21 -1.17 -8.40
N VAL A 92 15.39 -1.77 -8.59
CA VAL A 92 15.54 -3.05 -9.28
C VAL A 92 14.73 -4.15 -8.59
N LEU A 93 14.81 -4.25 -7.26
CA LEU A 93 14.05 -5.23 -6.49
C LEU A 93 12.54 -5.04 -6.63
N VAL A 94 12.04 -3.80 -6.61
CA VAL A 94 10.61 -3.51 -6.77
C VAL A 94 10.14 -3.76 -8.21
N ILE A 95 10.97 -3.47 -9.22
CA ILE A 95 10.66 -3.83 -10.61
C ILE A 95 10.62 -5.34 -10.78
N LEU A 96 11.62 -6.08 -10.27
CA LEU A 96 11.63 -7.54 -10.30
C LEU A 96 10.41 -8.13 -9.57
N LEU A 97 10.10 -7.61 -8.39
CA LEU A 97 8.89 -7.98 -7.65
C LEU A 97 7.64 -7.73 -8.51
N THR A 98 7.55 -6.58 -9.18
CA THR A 98 6.43 -6.24 -10.06
C THR A 98 6.27 -7.26 -11.19
N LEU A 99 7.34 -7.52 -11.94
CA LEU A 99 7.31 -8.45 -13.08
C LEU A 99 6.95 -9.87 -12.66
N VAL A 100 7.60 -10.38 -11.61
CA VAL A 100 7.35 -11.73 -11.09
C VAL A 100 5.94 -11.84 -10.52
N SER A 101 5.45 -10.81 -9.82
CA SER A 101 4.10 -10.82 -9.24
C SER A 101 3.01 -10.81 -10.29
N VAL A 102 3.18 -10.06 -11.40
CA VAL A 102 2.23 -10.11 -12.52
C VAL A 102 2.15 -11.52 -13.08
N GLY A 103 3.29 -12.14 -13.42
CA GLY A 103 3.32 -13.52 -13.93
C GLY A 103 2.71 -14.51 -12.94
N ALA A 104 3.16 -14.48 -11.69
CA ALA A 104 2.70 -15.38 -10.63
C ALA A 104 1.19 -15.26 -10.39
N VAL A 105 0.67 -14.03 -10.30
CA VAL A 105 -0.76 -13.78 -10.09
C VAL A 105 -1.51 -14.38 -11.26
N PHE A 106 -1.26 -13.97 -12.50
CA PHE A 106 -2.07 -14.38 -13.66
C PHE A 106 -1.92 -15.86 -14.07
N MET A 107 -0.81 -16.52 -13.73
CA MET A 107 -0.60 -17.94 -14.04
C MET A 107 -1.13 -18.90 -12.97
N THR A 108 -1.39 -18.42 -11.75
CA THR A 108 -1.89 -19.28 -10.67
C THR A 108 -3.42 -19.40 -10.75
N PRO A 109 -3.99 -20.62 -10.64
CA PRO A 109 -5.44 -20.79 -10.60
C PRO A 109 -6.03 -20.16 -9.32
N VAL A 110 -7.18 -19.52 -9.48
CA VAL A 110 -7.91 -18.84 -8.39
C VAL A 110 -9.20 -19.61 -8.09
N ASN A 111 -9.44 -19.93 -6.84
CA ASN A 111 -10.74 -20.41 -6.38
C ASN A 111 -11.59 -19.22 -5.90
N LEU A 112 -12.45 -18.72 -6.78
CA LEU A 112 -13.26 -17.53 -6.52
C LEU A 112 -14.28 -17.73 -5.37
N GLN A 113 -14.83 -18.93 -5.21
CA GLN A 113 -15.74 -19.21 -4.09
C GLN A 113 -15.03 -19.11 -2.75
N VAL A 114 -13.82 -19.66 -2.64
CA VAL A 114 -13.00 -19.54 -1.43
C VAL A 114 -12.54 -18.10 -1.23
N ALA A 115 -12.19 -17.40 -2.31
CA ALA A 115 -11.81 -15.98 -2.26
C ALA A 115 -12.92 -15.10 -1.65
N LEU A 116 -14.17 -15.33 -2.05
CA LEU A 116 -15.33 -14.58 -1.56
C LEU A 116 -15.62 -14.84 -0.08
N ASN A 117 -15.45 -16.09 0.36
CA ASN A 117 -15.78 -16.48 1.73
C ASN A 117 -14.68 -16.14 2.74
N THR A 118 -13.41 -16.19 2.31
CA THR A 118 -12.25 -16.17 3.22
C THR A 118 -11.20 -15.11 2.87
N GLY A 119 -11.32 -14.46 1.70
CA GLY A 119 -10.26 -13.61 1.15
C GLY A 119 -9.06 -14.40 0.58
N ARG A 120 -9.09 -15.74 0.59
CA ARG A 120 -7.94 -16.60 0.22
C ARG A 120 -8.20 -17.39 -1.07
N GLY A 121 -8.34 -16.67 -2.18
CA GLY A 121 -8.56 -17.30 -3.50
C GLY A 121 -7.36 -18.06 -4.05
N PHE A 122 -6.14 -17.77 -3.57
CA PHE A 122 -4.93 -18.45 -3.98
C PHE A 122 -4.59 -19.63 -3.06
N PRO A 123 -4.11 -20.78 -3.61
CA PRO A 123 -3.70 -21.94 -2.81
C PRO A 123 -2.65 -21.59 -1.74
N ASP A 124 -2.67 -22.29 -0.61
CA ASP A 124 -1.63 -22.15 0.41
C ASP A 124 -0.25 -22.47 -0.17
N GLY A 125 0.77 -21.70 0.22
CA GLY A 125 2.14 -21.83 -0.30
C GLY A 125 2.35 -21.38 -1.74
N SER A 126 1.30 -20.92 -2.44
CA SER A 126 1.44 -20.42 -3.80
C SER A 126 2.31 -19.16 -3.88
N LEU A 127 2.98 -18.99 -5.03
CA LEU A 127 3.88 -17.86 -5.26
C LEU A 127 3.22 -16.49 -5.02
N PRO A 128 1.96 -16.20 -5.44
CA PRO A 128 1.29 -14.94 -5.12
C PRO A 128 1.21 -14.65 -3.62
N ARG A 129 1.01 -15.67 -2.77
CA ARG A 129 0.92 -15.49 -1.32
C ARG A 129 2.26 -15.18 -0.69
N ILE A 130 3.31 -15.86 -1.15
CA ILE A 130 4.69 -15.58 -0.73
C ILE A 130 5.08 -14.15 -1.12
N LEU A 131 4.79 -13.75 -2.37
CA LEU A 131 5.08 -12.40 -2.85
C LEU A 131 4.28 -11.33 -2.12
N ALA A 132 3.02 -11.59 -1.77
CA ALA A 132 2.23 -10.69 -0.94
C ALA A 132 2.83 -10.51 0.46
N ALA A 133 3.25 -11.61 1.09
CA ALA A 133 3.92 -11.55 2.40
C ALA A 133 5.23 -10.76 2.33
N ILE A 134 6.02 -10.93 1.27
CA ILE A 134 7.26 -10.17 1.07
C ILE A 134 6.95 -8.70 0.78
N GLY A 135 6.14 -8.41 -0.25
CA GLY A 135 5.83 -7.06 -0.71
C GLY A 135 5.17 -6.21 0.37
N SER A 136 4.13 -6.74 1.01
CA SER A 136 3.44 -6.05 2.10
C SER A 136 4.21 -6.08 3.42
N GLY A 137 4.78 -7.22 3.80
CA GLY A 137 5.50 -7.36 5.07
C GLY A 137 6.77 -6.52 5.11
N VAL A 138 7.70 -6.77 4.18
CA VAL A 138 8.96 -6.01 4.09
C VAL A 138 8.67 -4.55 3.75
N GLY A 139 7.75 -4.28 2.83
CA GLY A 139 7.37 -2.91 2.48
C GLY A 139 6.84 -2.12 3.68
N SER A 140 5.98 -2.72 4.50
CA SER A 140 5.44 -2.07 5.71
C SER A 140 6.53 -1.78 6.73
N LEU A 141 7.47 -2.71 6.95
CA LEU A 141 8.60 -2.50 7.86
C LEU A 141 9.47 -1.33 7.40
N VAL A 142 9.76 -1.25 6.11
CA VAL A 142 10.54 -0.14 5.52
C VAL A 142 9.79 1.18 5.63
N LEU A 143 8.48 1.20 5.37
CA LEU A 143 7.65 2.40 5.51
C LEU A 143 7.59 2.90 6.95
N ILE A 144 7.25 2.02 7.89
CA ILE A 144 7.13 2.35 9.32
C ILE A 144 8.50 2.79 9.84
N GLY A 145 9.54 1.98 9.61
CA GLY A 145 10.89 2.27 10.06
C GLY A 145 11.44 3.57 9.48
N GLY A 146 11.26 3.81 8.18
CA GLY A 146 11.73 5.03 7.53
C GLY A 146 10.97 6.29 7.98
N ALA A 147 9.66 6.19 8.21
CA ALA A 147 8.87 7.27 8.77
C ALA A 147 9.28 7.59 10.22
N LEU A 148 9.40 6.59 11.09
CA LEU A 148 9.82 6.79 12.48
C LEU A 148 11.26 7.31 12.58
N TRP A 149 12.18 6.81 11.75
CA TRP A 149 13.55 7.32 11.66
C TRP A 149 13.58 8.80 11.24
N SER A 150 12.77 9.15 10.24
CA SER A 150 12.62 10.54 9.79
C SER A 150 12.03 11.41 10.91
N ALA A 151 11.03 10.91 11.64
CA ALA A 151 10.43 11.61 12.77
C ALA A 151 11.46 11.91 13.86
N TRP A 152 12.26 10.93 14.26
CA TRP A 152 13.32 11.08 15.26
C TRP A 152 14.37 12.12 14.82
N GLN A 153 14.83 12.06 13.56
CA GLN A 153 15.76 13.04 13.01
C GLN A 153 15.19 14.46 12.96
N PHE A 154 13.89 14.63 12.75
CA PHE A 154 13.25 15.95 12.76
C PHE A 154 12.95 16.45 14.16
N ALA A 155 12.66 15.55 15.12
CA ALA A 155 12.40 15.89 16.51
C ALA A 155 13.66 16.46 17.21
N SER A 156 14.85 16.01 16.81
CA SER A 156 16.13 16.50 17.35
C SER A 156 16.55 17.89 16.81
N LYS A 157 15.83 18.45 15.82
CA LYS A 157 16.15 19.76 15.23
C LYS A 157 15.11 20.82 15.63
N ARG A 158 15.56 21.96 16.19
CA ARG A 158 14.67 23.11 16.52
C ARG A 158 13.83 23.51 15.30
N HIS A 159 12.54 23.79 15.52
CA HIS A 159 11.54 24.20 14.53
C HIS A 159 11.06 23.14 13.50
N ASN A 160 11.42 21.86 13.63
CA ASN A 160 10.93 20.79 12.74
C ASN A 160 9.83 19.89 13.34
N GLY A 161 9.22 20.28 14.47
CA GLY A 161 8.22 19.47 15.16
C GLY A 161 7.01 19.07 14.30
N ARG A 162 6.56 19.95 13.39
CA ARG A 162 5.46 19.64 12.45
C ARG A 162 5.81 18.50 11.48
N ARG A 163 7.06 18.45 10.99
CA ARG A 163 7.54 17.37 10.12
C ARG A 163 7.74 16.07 10.87
N ALA A 164 8.17 16.15 12.13
CA ALA A 164 8.23 14.97 13.00
C ALA A 164 6.84 14.37 13.22
N LEU A 165 5.86 15.21 13.59
CA LEU A 165 4.46 14.80 13.78
C LEU A 165 3.86 14.20 12.51
N SER A 166 4.08 14.82 11.35
CA SER A 166 3.62 14.30 10.05
C SER A 166 4.11 12.86 9.82
N ASN A 167 5.40 12.59 10.04
CA ASN A 167 5.97 11.27 9.85
C ASN A 167 5.40 10.23 10.84
N VAL A 168 5.16 10.63 12.10
CA VAL A 168 4.50 9.76 13.09
C VAL A 168 3.09 9.41 12.65
N ILE A 169 2.32 10.39 12.19
CA ILE A 169 0.94 10.18 11.70
C ILE A 169 0.96 9.24 10.49
N ILE A 170 1.89 9.42 9.54
CA ILE A 170 2.04 8.50 8.41
C ILE A 170 2.34 7.07 8.90
N ALA A 171 3.27 6.91 9.83
CA ALA A 171 3.60 5.60 10.38
C ALA A 171 2.39 4.92 11.05
N LEU A 172 1.60 5.67 11.82
CA LEU A 172 0.36 5.16 12.43
C LEU A 172 -0.65 4.71 11.38
N GLY A 173 -0.81 5.49 10.31
CA GLY A 173 -1.70 5.10 9.20
C GLY A 173 -1.26 3.80 8.52
N VAL A 174 0.04 3.61 8.30
CA VAL A 174 0.60 2.35 7.76
C VAL A 174 0.34 1.18 8.71
N ILE A 175 0.54 1.37 10.02
CA ILE A 175 0.26 0.33 11.04
C ILE A 175 -1.21 -0.08 11.02
N ILE A 176 -2.14 0.87 10.95
CA ILE A 176 -3.59 0.58 10.89
C ILE A 176 -3.91 -0.28 9.67
N VAL A 177 -3.38 0.05 8.48
CA VAL A 177 -3.56 -0.76 7.27
C VAL A 177 -2.94 -2.15 7.42
N ALA A 178 -1.71 -2.22 7.96
CA ALA A 178 -0.99 -3.49 8.13
C ALA A 178 -1.74 -4.44 9.09
N VAL A 179 -2.30 -3.92 10.19
CA VAL A 179 -3.14 -4.69 11.12
C VAL A 179 -4.42 -5.18 10.41
N GLY A 180 -5.04 -4.34 9.59
CA GLY A 180 -6.15 -4.76 8.74
C GLY A 180 -5.82 -5.96 7.87
N GLY A 181 -4.68 -5.89 7.19
CA GLY A 181 -4.16 -6.97 6.36
C GLY A 181 -3.92 -8.25 7.15
N THR A 182 -3.31 -8.19 8.32
CA THR A 182 -3.06 -9.39 9.14
C THR A 182 -4.34 -10.02 9.65
N VAL A 183 -5.34 -9.22 10.01
CA VAL A 183 -6.64 -9.68 10.51
C VAL A 183 -7.48 -10.36 9.43
N THR A 184 -7.30 -10.04 8.14
CA THR A 184 -7.94 -10.84 7.09
C THR A 184 -7.49 -12.29 7.07
N PHE A 185 -6.27 -12.57 7.53
CA PHE A 185 -5.80 -13.93 7.67
C PHE A 185 -6.37 -14.64 8.91
N THR A 186 -7.16 -14.00 9.78
CA THR A 186 -7.87 -14.70 10.87
C THR A 186 -9.30 -15.11 10.50
N GLY A 187 -9.77 -14.77 9.29
CA GLY A 187 -11.12 -15.09 8.82
C GLY A 187 -12.18 -14.06 9.21
N ALA A 188 -11.78 -12.92 9.81
CA ALA A 188 -12.69 -11.84 10.14
C ALA A 188 -13.01 -10.98 8.91
N ASN A 189 -14.21 -11.17 8.36
CA ASN A 189 -14.68 -10.46 7.17
C ASN A 189 -15.05 -9.00 7.50
N GLY A 190 -14.77 -8.08 6.58
CA GLY A 190 -15.15 -6.66 6.68
C GLY A 190 -14.19 -5.75 7.44
N ILE A 191 -13.33 -6.26 8.33
CA ILE A 191 -12.38 -5.43 9.11
C ILE A 191 -11.39 -4.70 8.19
N LEU A 192 -10.91 -5.37 7.14
CA LEU A 192 -9.96 -4.82 6.18
C LEU A 192 -10.41 -3.49 5.57
N GLU A 193 -11.69 -3.40 5.21
CA GLU A 193 -12.24 -2.25 4.50
C GLU A 193 -12.20 -1.01 5.38
N TYR A 194 -12.57 -1.16 6.66
CA TYR A 194 -12.53 -0.09 7.65
C TYR A 194 -11.09 0.31 8.00
N THR A 195 -10.20 -0.66 8.20
CA THR A 195 -8.79 -0.37 8.49
C THR A 195 -8.09 0.28 7.30
N ASN A 196 -8.43 -0.12 6.07
CA ASN A 196 -7.90 0.52 4.87
C ASN A 196 -8.35 1.97 4.76
N LEU A 197 -9.63 2.25 4.98
CA LEU A 197 -10.15 3.62 4.98
C LEU A 197 -9.50 4.47 6.08
N ALA A 198 -9.50 3.97 7.32
CA ALA A 198 -8.98 4.68 8.48
C ALA A 198 -7.47 4.94 8.33
N GLY A 199 -6.70 3.90 8.02
CA GLY A 199 -5.25 4.02 7.86
C GLY A 199 -4.87 4.93 6.69
N LEU A 200 -5.59 4.87 5.57
CA LEU A 200 -5.39 5.78 4.43
C LEU A 200 -5.72 7.23 4.79
N ALA A 201 -6.81 7.48 5.48
CA ALA A 201 -7.19 8.82 5.93
C ALA A 201 -6.14 9.41 6.89
N VAL A 202 -5.63 8.58 7.81
CA VAL A 202 -4.55 8.95 8.74
C VAL A 202 -3.26 9.26 7.95
N MET A 203 -2.85 8.40 7.02
CA MET A 203 -1.68 8.66 6.16
C MET A 203 -1.84 9.97 5.37
N PHE A 204 -3.03 10.23 4.83
CA PHE A 204 -3.29 11.44 4.06
C PHE A 204 -3.25 12.70 4.92
N ALA A 205 -3.83 12.67 6.12
CA ALA A 205 -3.73 13.76 7.09
C ALA A 205 -2.26 14.06 7.45
N GLY A 206 -1.46 13.01 7.67
CA GLY A 206 -0.02 13.14 7.90
C GLY A 206 0.68 13.81 6.71
N PHE A 207 0.38 13.41 5.48
CA PHE A 207 0.95 14.02 4.27
C PHE A 207 0.59 15.50 4.11
N LEU A 208 -0.66 15.89 4.39
CA LEU A 208 -1.10 17.29 4.32
C LEU A 208 -0.43 18.18 5.39
N LEU A 209 0.04 17.58 6.49
CA LEU A 209 0.74 18.29 7.54
C LEU A 209 2.19 18.67 7.17
N ALA A 210 2.83 17.97 6.21
CA ALA A 210 4.26 18.11 5.85
C ALA A 210 4.58 19.14 4.76
#